data_AF-A0A0G1CCU7-F1
#
_entry.id   AF-A0A0G1CCU7-F1
#
_cell.length_a   1.000
_cell.length_b   1.000
_cell.length_c   1.000
_cell.angle_alpha   90.00
_cell.angle_beta   90.00
_cell.angle_gamma   90.00
#
_symmetry.space_group_name_H-M   'P 1'
#
loop_
_entity.id
_entity.type
_entity.pdbx_description
1 polymer ?
#
loop_
_entity_poly.entity_id
_entity_poly.type
_entity_poly.pdbx_seq_one_letter_code
_entity_poly.pdbx_strand_id
1 'polypeptide(L)' 'MSNEDIQFDVDQIQRPSFKSKESLLVRMVIRCSGGFIKDEKQANYVLLGITVVAFTLSFLLFPGSVEVSPIQVPPAL' A
#
# COMPACT_ATOMS: atom_id res chain seq x y z
N MET A 1 28.98 -32.83 42.16
CA MET A 1 28.93 -31.39 41.83
C MET A 1 28.61 -31.29 40.36
N SER A 2 27.31 -31.23 40.03
CA SER A 2 26.85 -31.11 38.65
C SER A 2 26.69 -29.62 38.39
N ASN A 3 27.45 -29.09 37.43
CA ASN A 3 27.30 -27.72 36.99
C ASN A 3 26.03 -27.65 36.14
N GLU A 4 25.01 -26.99 36.67
CA GLU A 4 23.80 -26.64 35.94
C GLU A 4 24.15 -25.44 35.05
N ASP A 5 24.40 -25.69 33.77
CA ASP A 5 24.55 -24.63 32.77
C ASP A 5 23.23 -23.87 32.68
N ILE A 6 23.15 -22.73 33.37
CA ILE A 6 22.01 -21.81 33.30
C ILE A 6 22.03 -21.17 31.90
N GLN A 7 21.31 -21.79 30.96
CA GLN A 7 21.03 -21.20 29.65
C GLN A 7 19.93 -20.13 29.81
N PHE A 8 20.32 -18.86 29.77
CA PHE A 8 19.37 -17.77 29.66
C PHE A 8 18.78 -17.77 28.25
N ASP A 9 17.46 -18.03 28.16
CA ASP A 9 16.64 -17.87 26.95
C ASP A 9 16.51 -16.37 26.62
N VAL A 10 17.60 -15.78 26.12
CA VAL A 10 17.69 -14.36 25.70
C VAL A 10 16.98 -14.12 24.36
N ASP A 11 16.35 -15.14 23.77
CA ASP A 11 15.59 -14.99 22.52
C ASP A 11 14.08 -14.74 22.75
N GLN A 12 13.63 -14.73 24.01
CA GLN A 12 12.27 -14.32 24.37
C GLN A 12 12.14 -12.83 24.73
N ILE A 13 12.92 -11.95 24.08
CA ILE A 13 12.36 -10.62 23.78
C ILE A 13 11.29 -10.85 22.72
N GLN A 14 10.13 -11.30 23.20
CA GLN A 14 8.87 -11.30 22.48
C GLN A 14 8.59 -9.83 22.17
N ARG A 15 9.16 -9.36 21.04
CA ARG A 15 8.76 -8.10 20.43
C ARG A 15 7.24 -8.17 20.45
N PRO A 16 6.53 -7.22 21.09
CA PRO A 16 5.08 -7.24 21.02
C PRO A 16 4.78 -7.34 19.54
N SER A 17 4.20 -8.47 19.10
CA SER A 17 3.76 -8.56 17.72
C SER A 17 2.81 -7.39 17.65
N PHE A 18 3.23 -6.31 16.98
CA PHE A 18 2.33 -5.25 16.62
C PHE A 18 1.28 -6.02 15.85
N LYS A 19 0.15 -6.29 16.51
CA LYS A 19 -1.05 -6.76 15.87
C LYS A 19 -1.41 -5.57 15.01
N SER A 20 -0.76 -5.48 13.85
CA SER A 20 -1.05 -4.52 12.82
C SER A 20 -2.54 -4.65 12.69
N LYS A 21 -3.25 -3.58 13.09
CA LYS A 21 -4.70 -3.55 12.99
C LYS A 21 -4.95 -3.87 11.53
N GLU A 22 -5.39 -5.09 11.25
CA GLU A 22 -5.58 -5.56 9.87
C GLU A 22 -6.36 -4.46 9.18
N SER A 23 -5.77 -3.88 8.14
CA SER A 23 -6.37 -2.71 7.51
C SER A 23 -7.75 -3.13 7.03
N LEU A 24 -8.81 -2.40 7.44
CA LEU A 24 -10.18 -2.75 7.08
C LEU A 24 -10.33 -2.91 5.56
N LEU A 25 -9.55 -2.16 4.78
CA LEU A 25 -9.46 -2.28 3.34
C LEU A 25 -8.89 -3.63 2.90
N VAL A 26 -7.78 -4.08 3.50
CA VAL A 26 -7.18 -5.40 3.22
C VAL A 26 -8.17 -6.52 3.51
N ARG A 27 -8.85 -6.45 4.66
CA ARG A 27 -9.87 -7.43 5.03
C ARG A 27 -11.08 -7.41 4.08
N MET A 28 -11.47 -6.24 3.60
CA MET A 28 -12.55 -6.08 2.63
C MET A 28 -12.15 -6.66 1.26
N VAL A 29 -10.92 -6.43 0.80
CA VAL A 29 -10.38 -7.00 -0.44
C VAL A 29 -10.32 -8.52 -0.36
N ILE A 30 -9.82 -9.08 0.75
CA ILE A 30 -9.80 -10.52 1.00
C ILE A 30 -11.22 -11.10 0.92
N ARG A 31 -12.18 -10.45 1.57
CA ARG A 31 -13.57 -10.90 1.60
C ARG A 31 -14.27 -10.78 0.25
N CYS A 32 -14.00 -9.71 -0.51
CA CYS A 32 -14.51 -9.53 -1.87
C CYS A 32 -13.84 -10.48 -2.88
N SER A 33 -12.60 -10.93 -2.63
CA SER A 33 -11.89 -11.86 -3.51
C SER A 33 -12.44 -13.30 -3.50
N GLY A 34 -13.42 -13.61 -2.64
CA GLY A 34 -14.02 -14.96 -2.56
C GLY A 34 -13.07 -16.04 -2.03
N GLY A 35 -12.00 -15.65 -1.34
CA GLY A 35 -10.99 -16.57 -0.79
C GLY A 35 -9.82 -16.86 -1.72
N PHE A 36 -9.70 -16.16 -2.85
CA PHE A 36 -8.54 -16.25 -3.75
C PHE A 36 -7.28 -15.64 -3.14
N ILE A 37 -7.46 -14.64 -2.26
CA ILE A 37 -6.38 -13.95 -1.57
C ILE A 37 -6.49 -14.27 -0.09
N LYS A 38 -5.56 -15.08 0.43
CA LYS A 38 -5.58 -15.56 1.82
C LYS A 38 -4.65 -14.79 2.74
N ASP A 39 -3.63 -14.15 2.18
CA ASP A 39 -2.60 -13.43 2.92
C ASP A 39 -2.77 -11.91 2.79
N GLU A 40 -2.66 -11.20 3.91
CA GLU A 40 -2.71 -9.73 3.93
C GLU A 40 -1.65 -9.09 3.02
N LYS A 41 -0.45 -9.68 2.96
CA LYS A 41 0.63 -9.21 2.07
C LYS A 41 0.20 -9.29 0.61
N GLN A 42 -0.42 -10.40 0.22
CA GLN A 42 -0.88 -10.60 -1.15
C GLN A 42 -1.99 -9.61 -1.52
N ALA A 43 -2.94 -9.36 -0.61
CA ALA A 43 -3.97 -8.35 -0.80
C ALA A 43 -3.38 -6.95 -0.99
N ASN A 44 -2.35 -6.60 -0.24
CA ASN A 44 -1.69 -5.30 -0.38
C ASN A 44 -0.98 -5.15 -1.74
N TYR A 45 -0.32 -6.21 -2.23
CA TYR A 45 0.28 -6.21 -3.58
C TYR A 45 -0.78 -6.11 -4.69
N VAL A 46 -1.91 -6.80 -4.54
CA VAL A 46 -3.02 -6.69 -5.51
C VAL A 46 -3.59 -5.27 -5.51
N LEU A 47 -3.82 -4.68 -4.34
CA LEU A 47 -4.34 -3.32 -4.22
C LEU A 47 -3.37 -2.30 -4.85
N LEU A 48 -2.07 -2.48 -4.63
CA LEU A 48 -1.03 -1.67 -5.26
C LEU A 48 -1.05 -1.83 -6.78
N GLY A 49 -1.15 -3.06 -7.29
CA GLY A 49 -1.25 -3.34 -8.73
C GLY A 49 -2.46 -2.68 -9.37
N ILE A 50 -3.65 -2.79 -8.75
CA ILE A 50 -4.88 -2.12 -9.22
C ILE A 50 -4.70 -0.61 -9.25
N THR A 51 -4.09 -0.04 -8.21
CA THR A 51 -3.85 1.41 -8.12
C THR A 51 -2.97 1.89 -9.26
N VAL A 52 -1.86 1.19 -9.54
CA VAL A 52 -0.96 1.55 -10.64
C VAL A 52 -1.69 1.48 -11.99
N VAL A 53 -2.40 0.39 -12.25
CA VAL A 53 -3.17 0.21 -13.50
C VAL A 53 -4.22 1.32 -13.66
N ALA A 54 -4.97 1.62 -12.61
CA ALA A 54 -5.99 2.68 -12.64
C ALA A 54 -5.36 4.06 -12.93
N PHE A 55 -4.21 4.37 -12.34
CA PHE A 55 -3.47 5.60 -12.63
C PHE A 55 -3.00 5.66 -14.08
N THR A 56 -2.41 4.58 -14.59
CA THR A 56 -1.95 4.52 -15.99
C THR A 56 -3.11 4.70 -16.96
N LEU A 57 -4.25 4.05 -16.71
CA LEU A 57 -5.45 4.22 -17.54
C LEU A 57 -6.00 5.65 -17.45
N SER A 58 -6.04 6.24 -16.26
CA SER A 58 -6.51 7.62 -16.07
C SER A 58 -5.65 8.61 -16.87
N PHE A 59 -4.32 8.45 -16.82
CA PHE A 59 -3.39 9.30 -17.56
C PHE A 59 -3.50 9.11 -19.08
N LEU A 60 -3.76 7.88 -19.52
CA LEU A 60 -3.95 7.57 -20.94
C LEU A 60 -5.28 8.13 -21.49
N LEU A 61 -6.35 8.06 -20.69
CA LEU A 61 -7.68 8.49 -21.10
C LEU A 61 -7.91 10.01 -20.97
N PHE A 62 -7.20 10.66 -20.05
CA PHE A 62 -7.27 12.12 -19.86
C PHE A 62 -5.93 12.77 -20.18
N PRO A 63 -5.59 12.97 -21.47
CA PRO A 63 -4.47 13.83 -21.82
C PRO A 63 -4.78 15.24 -21.31
N GLY A 64 -3.96 15.74 -20.38
CA GLY A 64 -4.13 17.07 -19.82
C GLY A 64 -4.03 18.13 -20.91
N SER A 65 -5.16 18.69 -21.32
CA SER A 65 -5.20 19.91 -22.13
C SER A 65 -4.89 21.08 -21.20
N VAL A 66 -3.59 21.34 -20.98
CA VAL A 66 -3.16 22.60 -20.40
C VAL A 66 -3.40 23.65 -21.49
N GLU A 67 -4.58 24.25 -21.48
CA GLU A 67 -4.88 25.38 -22.34
C GLU A 67 -4.11 26.58 -21.79
N VAL A 68 -2.89 26.77 -22.32
CA VAL A 68 -2.09 27.96 -22.06
C VAL A 68 -2.80 29.10 -22.75
N SER A 69 -3.70 29.77 -22.02
CA SER A 69 -4.30 31.01 -22.52
C SER A 69 -3.16 31.96 -22.90
N PRO A 70 -3.04 32.36 -24.18
CA PRO A 70 -2.01 33.29 -24.58
C PRO A 70 -2.21 34.59 -23.80
N ILE A 71 -1.11 35.12 -23.24
CA ILE A 71 -1.09 36.41 -22.56
C ILE A 71 -1.71 37.45 -23.50
N GLN A 72 -2.90 37.93 -23.15
CA GLN A 72 -3.54 39.02 -23.85
C GLN A 72 -2.82 40.31 -23.48
N VAL A 73 -1.77 40.64 -24.23
CA VAL A 73 -1.15 41.98 -24.16
C VAL A 73 -2.13 42.97 -24.82
N PRO A 74 -2.61 44.00 -24.09
CA PRO A 74 -3.46 45.02 -24.67
C PRO A 74 -2.68 45.81 -25.73
N PRO A 75 -3.34 46.22 -26.83
CA PRO A 75 -2.69 47.00 -27.88
C PRO A 75 -2.20 48.34 -27.31
N ALA A 76 -0.91 48.63 -27.51
CA ALA A 76 -0.33 49.92 -27.19
C ALA A 76 -0.92 50.99 -28.12
N LEU A 77 -1.52 52.02 -27.52
CA LEU A 77 -1.93 53.26 -28.19
C LEU A 77 -0.77 54.25 -28.20
#